data_AF-A0A9P1CDS9-F1
#
_entry.id   AF-A0A9P1CDS9-F1
#
_cell.length_a   1.000
_cell.length_b   1.000
_cell.length_c   1.000
_cell.angle_alpha   90.00
_cell.angle_beta   90.00
_cell.angle_gamma   90.00
#
_symmetry.space_group_name_H-M   'P 1'
#
loop_
_entity.id
_entity.type
_entity.pdbx_description
1 polymer ?
#
loop_
_entity_poly.entity_id
_entity_poly.type
_entity_poly.pdbx_seq_one_letter_code
_entity_poly.pdbx_strand_id
1 'polypeptide(L)'
;MAKLPCFALCLRLALVTLAVGHKKRCVDDYDSLKAGDDCTVRWKELSNGGPFLLPTQPALGYAWVHQLQEEHYSSKKDAEKELKKDRFPVVLGQGNFYLTDRHHHVAALQLSDDKDIFDLEMRIYVICDLRSSGSEIFWSKMQDLNYVFLQKRASPFALPVLARETDLPQSWTLNSFEDDLWRSLAGFASHVSDEKQRCYAKKCQEYFVDFQWGFAINKATEDIPSLWPSMAQQATFRSKLHALPYPSLKEVDLKAWQELGQLALPLCHSQRLQSLPLPPGYSSRILQGWSATPVPKDPSCDYSSCRARQKAKDERDLVVV
;
A
#
# COMPACT_ATOMS: atom_id res chain seq x y z
N MET A 1 65.65 -50.71 -19.45
CA MET A 1 65.20 -50.56 -18.05
C MET A 1 64.74 -49.12 -17.85
N ALA A 2 63.44 -48.87 -17.75
CA ALA A 2 62.89 -47.59 -17.35
C ALA A 2 61.62 -47.86 -16.53
N LYS A 3 61.61 -47.44 -15.26
CA LYS A 3 60.47 -47.57 -14.34
C LYS A 3 59.65 -46.28 -14.41
N LEU A 4 58.37 -46.39 -14.77
CA LEU A 4 57.39 -45.31 -14.60
C LEU A 4 56.80 -45.35 -13.17
N PRO A 5 56.63 -44.21 -12.49
CA PRO A 5 55.96 -44.17 -11.20
C PRO A 5 54.45 -44.05 -11.37
N CYS A 6 53.73 -44.87 -10.61
CA CYS A 6 52.28 -44.89 -10.51
C CYS A 6 51.82 -43.75 -9.60
N PHE A 7 51.20 -42.69 -10.16
CA PHE A 7 50.59 -41.63 -9.38
C PHE A 7 49.17 -42.05 -8.95
N ALA A 8 48.99 -42.31 -7.66
CA ALA A 8 47.68 -42.52 -7.05
C ALA A 8 46.95 -41.17 -6.95
N LEU A 9 45.91 -41.00 -7.74
CA LEU A 9 45.03 -39.84 -7.73
C LEU A 9 44.00 -40.01 -6.59
N CYS A 10 44.25 -39.41 -5.43
CA CYS A 10 43.27 -39.30 -4.35
C CYS A 10 42.16 -38.29 -4.73
N LEU A 11 41.07 -38.80 -5.28
CA LEU A 11 39.85 -38.03 -5.54
C LEU A 11 39.14 -37.75 -4.20
N ARG A 12 39.30 -36.55 -3.64
CA ARG A 12 38.48 -36.07 -2.52
C ARG A 12 37.10 -35.70 -3.05
N LEU A 13 36.11 -36.57 -2.87
CA LEU A 13 34.69 -36.20 -3.00
C LEU A 13 34.36 -35.20 -1.89
N ALA A 14 34.24 -33.92 -2.26
CA ALA A 14 33.58 -32.94 -1.41
C ALA A 14 32.07 -33.20 -1.51
N LEU A 15 31.47 -33.77 -0.45
CA LEU A 15 30.02 -33.78 -0.29
C LEU A 15 29.57 -32.32 -0.12
N VAL A 16 29.05 -31.74 -1.19
CA VAL A 16 28.27 -30.50 -1.11
C VAL A 16 26.89 -30.91 -0.60
N THR A 17 26.70 -30.84 0.72
CA THR A 17 25.36 -30.86 1.30
C THR A 17 24.63 -29.58 0.88
N LEU A 18 23.88 -29.68 -0.22
CA LEU A 18 22.84 -28.71 -0.54
C LEU A 18 21.84 -28.76 0.61
N ALA A 19 21.99 -27.85 1.58
CA ALA A 19 20.97 -27.61 2.57
C ALA A 19 19.72 -27.16 1.81
N VAL A 20 18.77 -28.07 1.64
CA VAL A 20 17.43 -27.73 1.18
C VAL A 20 16.83 -26.88 2.28
N GLY A 21 16.99 -25.56 2.16
CA GLY A 21 16.44 -24.62 3.12
C GLY A 21 14.93 -24.83 3.18
N HIS A 22 14.42 -25.31 4.32
CA HIS A 22 12.98 -25.38 4.54
C HIS A 22 12.40 -23.96 4.37
N LYS A 23 11.45 -23.83 3.45
CA LYS A 23 10.74 -22.57 3.22
C LYS A 23 9.91 -22.29 4.48
N LYS A 24 10.18 -21.15 5.14
CA LYS A 24 9.49 -20.73 6.36
C LYS A 24 7.99 -20.59 6.12
N ARG A 25 7.19 -21.08 7.07
CA ARG A 25 5.73 -21.03 7.11
C ARG A 25 5.33 -19.92 8.06
N CYS A 26 4.60 -18.91 7.59
CA CYS A 26 4.41 -17.70 8.41
C CYS A 26 3.72 -17.95 9.75
N VAL A 27 2.69 -18.79 9.78
CA VAL A 27 1.90 -19.06 10.99
C VAL A 27 2.65 -20.00 11.93
N ASP A 28 3.14 -21.13 11.39
CA ASP A 28 3.84 -22.15 12.19
C ASP A 28 5.15 -21.60 12.80
N ASP A 29 5.82 -20.69 12.08
CA ASP A 29 7.10 -20.12 12.49
C ASP A 29 6.97 -18.71 13.11
N TYR A 30 5.75 -18.21 13.40
CA TYR A 30 5.51 -16.80 13.77
C TYR A 30 6.50 -16.30 14.82
N ASP A 31 6.66 -17.02 15.92
CA ASP A 31 7.54 -16.63 17.04
C ASP A 31 9.02 -16.54 16.64
N SER A 32 9.44 -17.30 15.64
CA SER A 32 10.83 -17.31 15.14
C SER A 32 11.10 -16.31 14.01
N LEU A 33 10.06 -15.74 13.41
CA LEU A 33 10.20 -14.74 12.35
C LEU A 33 10.91 -13.49 12.88
N LYS A 34 11.69 -12.83 12.02
CA LYS A 34 12.36 -11.56 12.33
C LYS A 34 12.36 -10.63 11.12
N ALA A 35 12.64 -9.35 11.35
CA ALA A 35 12.79 -8.38 10.27
C ALA A 35 13.81 -8.87 9.21
N GLY A 36 13.41 -8.81 7.94
CA GLY A 36 14.14 -9.32 6.78
C GLY A 36 13.74 -10.74 6.36
N ASP A 37 12.92 -11.46 7.14
CA ASP A 37 12.44 -12.77 6.73
C ASP A 37 11.35 -12.68 5.64
N ASP A 38 11.42 -13.59 4.68
CA ASP A 38 10.35 -13.96 3.77
C ASP A 38 9.71 -15.27 4.25
N CYS A 39 8.39 -15.36 4.23
CA CYS A 39 7.66 -16.60 4.51
C CYS A 39 6.45 -16.74 3.58
N THR A 40 5.89 -17.95 3.51
CA THR A 40 4.63 -18.19 2.80
C THR A 40 3.55 -18.75 3.69
N VAL A 41 2.30 -18.45 3.33
CA VAL A 41 1.12 -18.80 4.10
C VAL A 41 -0.10 -18.80 3.19
N ARG A 42 -1.10 -19.64 3.48
CA ARG A 42 -2.37 -19.57 2.74
C ARG A 42 -3.26 -18.47 3.28
N TRP A 43 -4.03 -17.83 2.40
CA TRP A 43 -4.92 -16.74 2.78
C TRP A 43 -5.84 -17.09 3.97
N LYS A 44 -6.41 -18.30 4.00
CA LYS A 44 -7.26 -18.77 5.11
C LYS A 44 -6.59 -18.79 6.47
N GLU A 45 -5.29 -19.03 6.53
CA GLU A 45 -4.55 -19.14 7.79
C GLU A 45 -4.40 -17.75 8.43
N LEU A 46 -4.25 -16.70 7.61
CA LEU A 46 -4.17 -15.30 8.04
C LEU A 46 -5.53 -14.65 8.34
N SER A 47 -6.62 -15.21 7.81
CA SER A 47 -7.97 -14.65 7.96
C SER A 47 -8.83 -15.37 9.01
N ASN A 48 -8.60 -16.67 9.24
CA ASN A 48 -9.45 -17.49 10.11
C ASN A 48 -8.70 -18.22 11.24
N GLY A 49 -7.36 -18.27 11.23
CA GLY A 49 -6.58 -19.20 12.06
C GLY A 49 -5.73 -18.59 13.18
N GLY A 50 -5.35 -17.31 13.08
CA GLY A 50 -4.43 -16.66 14.02
C GLY A 50 -2.97 -17.21 13.90
N PRO A 51 -1.92 -16.37 13.92
CA PRO A 51 -1.90 -14.90 13.89
C PRO A 51 -2.64 -14.31 12.68
N PHE A 52 -3.40 -13.23 12.89
CA PHE A 52 -4.18 -12.60 11.83
C PHE A 52 -3.32 -11.62 11.02
N LEU A 53 -3.65 -11.44 9.74
CA LEU A 53 -3.22 -10.27 8.98
C LEU A 53 -4.22 -9.14 9.22
N LEU A 54 -3.78 -8.08 9.89
CA LEU A 54 -4.62 -6.94 10.26
C LEU A 54 -4.28 -5.70 9.41
N PRO A 55 -5.31 -4.93 8.99
CA PRO A 55 -5.12 -3.64 8.35
C PRO A 55 -4.43 -2.59 9.23
N THR A 56 -3.80 -1.61 8.59
CA THR A 56 -3.16 -0.45 9.25
C THR A 56 -3.66 0.88 8.69
N GLN A 57 -4.84 0.87 8.06
CA GLN A 57 -5.55 2.07 7.63
C GLN A 57 -7.05 1.82 7.79
N PRO A 58 -7.84 2.83 8.19
CA PRO A 58 -9.28 2.67 8.39
C PRO A 58 -10.08 2.80 7.10
N ALA A 59 -9.49 3.40 6.06
CA ALA A 59 -10.17 3.72 4.82
C ALA A 59 -9.49 3.05 3.61
N LEU A 60 -10.30 2.70 2.61
CA LEU A 60 -9.88 2.28 1.29
C LEU A 60 -10.67 3.06 0.24
N GLY A 61 -10.08 3.27 -0.93
CA GLY A 61 -10.87 3.70 -2.08
C GLY A 61 -11.55 2.49 -2.72
N TYR A 62 -12.86 2.33 -2.55
CA TYR A 62 -13.55 1.10 -2.98
C TYR A 62 -13.52 0.91 -4.49
N ALA A 63 -13.72 1.97 -5.27
CA ALA A 63 -13.64 1.87 -6.73
C ALA A 63 -12.26 1.39 -7.21
N TRP A 64 -11.19 1.76 -6.50
CA TRP A 64 -9.85 1.21 -6.79
C TRP A 64 -9.70 -0.26 -6.37
N VAL A 65 -10.38 -0.70 -5.30
CA VAL A 65 -10.44 -2.13 -4.94
C VAL A 65 -11.12 -2.93 -6.06
N HIS A 66 -12.25 -2.45 -6.58
CA HIS A 66 -12.95 -3.08 -7.71
C HIS A 66 -12.09 -3.12 -8.97
N GLN A 67 -11.38 -2.04 -9.30
CA GLN A 67 -10.42 -2.02 -10.42
C GLN A 67 -9.40 -3.16 -10.29
N LEU A 68 -8.75 -3.30 -9.13
CA LEU A 68 -7.76 -4.37 -8.92
C LEU A 68 -8.42 -5.75 -8.92
N GLN A 69 -9.65 -5.87 -8.42
CA GLN A 69 -10.38 -7.13 -8.44
C GLN A 69 -10.63 -7.58 -9.88
N GLU A 70 -11.12 -6.72 -10.76
CA GLU A 70 -11.33 -7.06 -12.18
C GLU A 70 -10.01 -7.39 -12.90
N GLU A 71 -8.95 -6.61 -12.65
CA GLU A 71 -7.67 -6.76 -13.34
C GLU A 71 -6.84 -7.98 -12.89
N HIS A 72 -6.92 -8.34 -11.60
CA HIS A 72 -5.95 -9.26 -10.99
C HIS A 72 -6.58 -10.37 -10.17
N TYR A 73 -7.83 -10.25 -9.74
CA TYR A 73 -8.49 -11.19 -8.83
C TYR A 73 -9.86 -11.66 -9.34
N SER A 74 -10.10 -11.58 -10.66
CA SER A 74 -11.33 -12.04 -11.30
C SER A 74 -11.41 -13.57 -11.44
N SER A 75 -10.28 -14.27 -11.24
CA SER A 75 -10.20 -15.73 -11.17
C SER A 75 -9.10 -16.18 -10.23
N LYS A 76 -9.19 -17.42 -9.70
CA LYS A 76 -8.10 -18.07 -8.95
C LYS A 76 -6.75 -18.00 -9.67
N LYS A 77 -6.73 -18.22 -10.98
CA LYS A 77 -5.50 -18.25 -11.78
C LYS A 77 -4.83 -16.87 -11.84
N ASP A 78 -5.63 -15.83 -12.02
CA ASP A 78 -5.12 -14.46 -12.05
C ASP A 78 -4.65 -14.02 -10.68
N ALA A 79 -5.40 -14.39 -9.62
CA ALA A 79 -5.01 -14.16 -8.24
C ALA A 79 -3.68 -14.85 -7.90
N GLU A 80 -3.50 -16.13 -8.28
CA GLU A 80 -2.22 -16.84 -8.10
C GLU A 80 -1.06 -16.16 -8.83
N LYS A 81 -1.30 -15.69 -10.06
CA LYS A 81 -0.29 -14.99 -10.85
C LYS A 81 0.11 -13.71 -10.15
N GLU A 82 -0.85 -12.94 -9.65
CA GLU A 82 -0.60 -11.68 -8.95
C GLU A 82 0.14 -11.90 -7.62
N LEU A 83 -0.34 -12.82 -6.78
CA LEU A 83 0.27 -13.14 -5.48
C LEU A 83 1.71 -13.69 -5.58
N LYS A 84 2.11 -14.24 -6.73
CA LYS A 84 3.49 -14.70 -6.97
C LYS A 84 4.45 -13.56 -7.31
N LYS A 85 3.97 -12.46 -7.88
CA LYS A 85 4.84 -11.34 -8.33
C LYS A 85 5.50 -10.64 -7.17
N ASP A 86 4.75 -10.42 -6.10
CA ASP A 86 5.11 -9.49 -5.06
C ASP A 86 5.00 -10.05 -3.65
N ARG A 87 5.59 -9.30 -2.71
CA ARG A 87 5.56 -9.58 -1.27
C ARG A 87 4.64 -8.58 -0.59
N PHE A 88 3.91 -9.05 0.43
CA PHE A 88 3.07 -8.25 1.30
C PHE A 88 3.88 -7.86 2.56
N PRO A 89 4.26 -6.58 2.70
CA PRO A 89 5.10 -6.15 3.79
C PRO A 89 4.31 -6.03 5.09
N VAL A 90 4.85 -6.58 6.17
CA VAL A 90 4.18 -6.62 7.47
C VAL A 90 5.10 -6.19 8.61
N VAL A 91 4.49 -5.63 9.64
CA VAL A 91 5.10 -5.46 10.96
C VAL A 91 4.57 -6.58 11.87
N LEU A 92 5.45 -7.25 12.61
CA LEU A 92 5.05 -8.16 13.68
C LEU A 92 4.78 -7.36 14.96
N GLY A 93 3.70 -7.67 15.66
CA GLY A 93 3.39 -7.08 16.96
C GLY A 93 2.12 -7.66 17.54
N GLN A 94 1.90 -7.52 18.85
CA GLN A 94 0.63 -7.88 19.52
C GLN A 94 0.02 -9.24 19.08
N GLY A 95 0.85 -10.24 18.80
CA GLY A 95 0.42 -11.57 18.35
C GLY A 95 -0.14 -11.66 16.92
N ASN A 96 0.02 -10.62 16.09
CA ASN A 96 -0.52 -10.53 14.74
C ASN A 96 0.52 -10.03 13.72
N PHE A 97 0.14 -10.09 12.44
CA PHE A 97 0.79 -9.42 11.33
C PHE A 97 0.04 -8.13 11.00
N TYR A 98 0.71 -7.00 10.91
CA TYR A 98 0.10 -5.72 10.53
C TYR A 98 0.55 -5.34 9.12
N LEU A 99 -0.36 -5.38 8.15
CA LEU A 99 -0.05 -5.10 6.75
C LEU A 99 0.25 -3.61 6.57
N THR A 100 1.41 -3.24 6.05
CA THR A 100 1.80 -1.82 5.92
C THR A 100 1.65 -1.23 4.53
N ASP A 101 1.41 -2.06 3.52
CA ASP A 101 1.15 -1.67 2.14
C ASP A 101 0.35 -2.77 1.43
N ARG A 102 -0.28 -2.46 0.30
CA ARG A 102 -1.13 -3.37 -0.50
C ARG A 102 -2.48 -3.71 0.11
N HIS A 103 -3.04 -2.85 0.96
CA HIS A 103 -4.38 -3.05 1.52
C HIS A 103 -5.46 -3.21 0.45
N HIS A 104 -5.41 -2.44 -0.65
CA HIS A 104 -6.34 -2.60 -1.76
C HIS A 104 -6.24 -3.98 -2.44
N HIS A 105 -5.04 -4.56 -2.56
CA HIS A 105 -4.88 -5.90 -3.12
C HIS A 105 -5.46 -6.99 -2.21
N VAL A 106 -5.26 -6.89 -0.89
CA VAL A 106 -5.84 -7.86 0.06
C VAL A 106 -7.37 -7.72 0.12
N ALA A 107 -7.89 -6.49 0.10
CA ALA A 107 -9.32 -6.25 0.00
C ALA A 107 -9.91 -6.76 -1.34
N ALA A 108 -9.19 -6.58 -2.46
CA ALA A 108 -9.61 -7.07 -3.77
C ALA A 108 -9.60 -8.61 -3.83
N LEU A 109 -8.58 -9.24 -3.24
CA LEU A 109 -8.54 -10.69 -3.05
C LEU A 109 -9.75 -11.16 -2.24
N GLN A 110 -10.05 -10.52 -1.11
CA GLN A 110 -11.19 -10.86 -0.24
C GLN A 110 -12.56 -10.58 -0.90
N LEU A 111 -12.62 -9.65 -1.85
CA LEU A 111 -13.81 -9.31 -2.63
C LEU A 111 -14.08 -10.31 -3.76
N SER A 112 -13.09 -11.11 -4.16
CA SER A 112 -13.28 -12.14 -5.20
C SER A 112 -14.41 -13.11 -4.84
N ASP A 113 -15.27 -13.40 -5.81
CA ASP A 113 -16.36 -14.36 -5.70
C ASP A 113 -15.89 -15.83 -5.71
N ASP A 114 -14.60 -16.07 -5.94
CA ASP A 114 -14.02 -17.41 -6.02
C ASP A 114 -13.75 -17.98 -4.62
N LYS A 115 -14.50 -19.01 -4.21
CA LYS A 115 -14.34 -19.65 -2.89
C LYS A 115 -12.96 -20.27 -2.66
N ASP A 116 -12.21 -20.56 -3.73
CA ASP A 116 -10.88 -21.14 -3.64
C ASP A 116 -9.79 -20.09 -3.31
N ILE A 117 -10.11 -18.79 -3.27
CA ILE A 117 -9.13 -17.74 -2.92
C ILE A 117 -8.46 -18.00 -1.58
N PHE A 118 -9.16 -18.68 -0.66
CA PHE A 118 -8.71 -18.98 0.69
C PHE A 118 -7.56 -19.99 0.74
N ASP A 119 -7.39 -20.81 -0.32
CA ASP A 119 -6.27 -21.75 -0.41
C ASP A 119 -5.04 -21.17 -1.13
N LEU A 120 -5.11 -19.92 -1.60
CA LEU A 120 -4.00 -19.28 -2.30
C LEU A 120 -2.84 -18.97 -1.37
N GLU A 121 -1.62 -19.28 -1.82
CA GLU A 121 -0.40 -18.93 -1.11
C GLU A 121 -0.03 -17.46 -1.34
N MET A 122 0.23 -16.76 -0.25
CA MET A 122 0.74 -15.40 -0.23
C MET A 122 2.20 -15.38 0.26
N ARG A 123 2.99 -14.44 -0.25
CA ARG A 123 4.35 -14.16 0.25
C ARG A 123 4.32 -12.99 1.21
N ILE A 124 4.66 -13.24 2.46
CA ILE A 124 4.76 -12.21 3.49
C ILE A 124 6.23 -11.83 3.66
N TYR A 125 6.50 -10.53 3.78
CA TYR A 125 7.83 -10.00 4.06
C TYR A 125 7.82 -9.21 5.35
N VAL A 126 8.57 -9.67 6.35
CA VAL A 126 8.63 -9.02 7.65
C VAL A 126 9.56 -7.82 7.56
N ILE A 127 9.01 -6.61 7.53
CA ILE A 127 9.81 -5.38 7.44
C ILE A 127 10.23 -4.85 8.81
N CYS A 128 9.51 -5.24 9.85
CA CYS A 128 9.74 -4.78 11.20
C CYS A 128 9.21 -5.80 12.21
N ASP A 129 9.88 -5.91 13.35
CA ASP A 129 9.41 -6.67 14.50
C ASP A 129 9.30 -5.75 15.73
N LEU A 130 8.06 -5.54 16.18
CA LEU A 130 7.70 -4.74 17.35
C LEU A 130 7.05 -5.60 18.44
N ARG A 131 7.13 -6.94 18.39
CA ARG A 131 6.51 -7.81 19.41
C ARG A 131 7.00 -7.58 20.83
N SER A 132 8.23 -7.10 20.99
CA SER A 132 8.80 -6.70 22.29
C SER A 132 8.32 -5.34 22.79
N SER A 133 7.56 -4.59 21.99
CA SER A 133 6.98 -3.31 22.42
C SER A 133 5.67 -3.56 23.17
N GLY A 134 5.49 -2.93 24.33
CA GLY A 134 4.19 -2.90 25.00
C GLY A 134 3.10 -2.27 24.12
N SER A 135 1.83 -2.56 24.39
CA SER A 135 0.71 -2.15 23.51
C SER A 135 0.67 -0.65 23.20
N GLU A 136 0.89 0.20 24.21
CA GLU A 136 0.94 1.66 24.04
C GLU A 136 2.11 2.10 23.13
N ILE A 137 3.29 1.52 23.36
CA ILE A 137 4.51 1.84 22.59
C ILE A 137 4.38 1.34 21.15
N PHE A 138 3.68 0.21 20.94
CA PHE A 138 3.50 -0.37 19.62
C PHE A 138 2.86 0.62 18.64
N TRP A 139 1.72 1.20 19.00
CA TRP A 139 0.99 2.10 18.12
C TRP A 139 1.70 3.43 17.89
N SER A 140 2.31 3.99 18.94
CA SER A 140 3.18 5.16 18.79
C SER A 140 4.32 4.90 17.79
N LYS A 141 4.99 3.75 17.88
CA LYS A 141 6.04 3.37 16.91
C LYS A 141 5.48 3.14 15.49
N MET A 142 4.31 2.55 15.35
CA MET A 142 3.66 2.36 14.04
C MET A 142 3.41 3.71 13.37
N GLN A 143 2.93 4.71 14.11
CA GLN A 143 2.71 6.08 13.61
C GLN A 143 4.03 6.79 13.30
N ASP A 144 4.96 6.82 14.25
CA ASP A 144 6.27 7.48 14.10
C ASP A 144 7.07 6.99 12.90
N LEU A 145 6.98 5.68 12.62
CA LEU A 145 7.67 5.04 11.51
C LEU A 145 6.81 4.99 10.23
N ASN A 146 5.64 5.64 10.19
CA ASN A 146 4.73 5.67 9.04
C ASN A 146 4.28 4.28 8.54
N TYR A 147 4.09 3.31 9.45
CA TYR A 147 3.57 1.97 9.13
C TYR A 147 2.05 1.87 9.21
N VAL A 148 1.40 2.90 9.74
CA VAL A 148 -0.06 3.02 9.88
C VAL A 148 -0.49 4.38 9.34
N PHE A 149 -1.65 4.44 8.71
CA PHE A 149 -2.26 5.67 8.23
C PHE A 149 -3.62 5.86 8.92
N LEU A 150 -3.68 6.74 9.91
CA LEU A 150 -4.85 6.94 10.76
C LEU A 150 -5.65 8.18 10.33
N GLN A 151 -6.16 8.19 9.10
CA GLN A 151 -7.07 9.24 8.63
C GLN A 151 -8.38 8.62 8.19
N LYS A 152 -9.48 9.26 8.58
CA LYS A 152 -10.87 8.89 8.22
C LYS A 152 -11.68 10.13 7.90
N ARG A 153 -12.92 10.00 7.46
CA ARG A 153 -13.81 11.12 7.13
C ARG A 153 -15.15 10.99 7.82
N ALA A 154 -15.73 12.14 8.18
CA ALA A 154 -17.09 12.18 8.72
C ALA A 154 -18.16 12.04 7.63
N SER A 155 -17.83 12.42 6.39
CA SER A 155 -18.68 12.30 5.22
C SER A 155 -17.81 12.19 3.95
N PRO A 156 -18.38 11.76 2.81
CA PRO A 156 -17.61 11.45 1.60
C PRO A 156 -16.84 12.65 1.04
N PHE A 157 -17.36 13.85 1.26
CA PHE A 157 -16.81 15.10 0.74
C PHE A 157 -16.11 15.93 1.83
N ALA A 158 -16.16 15.53 3.10
CA ALA A 158 -15.42 16.21 4.16
C ALA A 158 -13.90 15.97 4.02
N LEU A 159 -13.10 16.95 4.45
CA LEU A 159 -11.67 16.75 4.67
C LEU A 159 -11.43 15.65 5.73
N PRO A 160 -10.30 14.93 5.64
CA PRO A 160 -9.99 13.87 6.58
C PRO A 160 -9.67 14.42 7.97
N VAL A 161 -9.97 13.60 8.97
CA VAL A 161 -9.66 13.81 10.38
C VAL A 161 -8.87 12.61 10.90
N LEU A 162 -8.11 12.84 11.97
CA LEU A 162 -7.33 11.78 12.60
C LEU A 162 -8.27 10.69 13.16
N ALA A 163 -8.00 9.45 12.80
CA ALA A 163 -8.62 8.26 13.35
C ALA A 163 -7.85 7.78 14.59
N ARG A 164 -8.47 6.92 15.38
CA ARG A 164 -7.80 6.17 16.45
C ARG A 164 -7.46 4.77 15.95
N GLU A 165 -6.52 4.12 16.62
CA GLU A 165 -6.14 2.73 16.32
C GLU A 165 -7.30 1.76 16.55
N THR A 166 -8.20 2.08 17.48
CA THR A 166 -9.44 1.34 17.71
C THR A 166 -10.44 1.44 16.56
N ASP A 167 -10.25 2.41 15.66
CA ASP A 167 -11.10 2.56 14.47
C ASP A 167 -10.57 1.71 13.30
N LEU A 168 -9.44 0.99 13.46
CA LEU A 168 -8.90 0.10 12.43
C LEU A 168 -9.75 -1.17 12.28
N PRO A 169 -10.03 -1.60 11.03
CA PRO A 169 -10.80 -2.82 10.78
C PRO A 169 -10.08 -4.05 11.33
N GLN A 170 -10.87 -5.06 11.71
CA GLN A 170 -10.36 -6.35 12.19
C GLN A 170 -10.55 -7.47 11.15
N SER A 171 -11.03 -7.12 9.96
CA SER A 171 -11.25 -8.02 8.83
C SER A 171 -10.96 -7.31 7.51
N TRP A 172 -10.88 -8.09 6.43
CA TRP A 172 -10.64 -7.59 5.07
C TRP A 172 -11.90 -7.45 4.24
N THR A 173 -13.06 -7.69 4.84
CA THR A 173 -14.35 -7.44 4.19
C THR A 173 -14.47 -5.96 3.87
N LEU A 174 -14.82 -5.63 2.62
CA LEU A 174 -14.78 -4.25 2.12
C LEU A 174 -15.56 -3.28 3.03
N ASN A 175 -16.75 -3.68 3.50
CA ASN A 175 -17.62 -2.91 4.38
C ASN A 175 -17.06 -2.63 5.79
N SER A 176 -15.91 -3.21 6.14
CA SER A 176 -15.24 -2.97 7.42
C SER A 176 -14.32 -1.74 7.36
N PHE A 177 -14.06 -1.24 6.15
CA PHE A 177 -13.34 0.01 5.91
C PHE A 177 -14.34 1.16 5.70
N GLU A 178 -13.83 2.38 5.73
CA GLU A 178 -14.49 3.54 5.12
C GLU A 178 -14.17 3.60 3.61
N ASP A 179 -15.13 4.01 2.79
CA ASP A 179 -14.88 4.34 1.38
C ASP A 179 -14.30 5.76 1.23
N ASP A 180 -12.98 5.88 1.10
CA ASP A 180 -12.33 7.13 0.70
C ASP A 180 -12.35 7.25 -0.84
N LEU A 181 -13.42 7.85 -1.34
CA LEU A 181 -13.64 8.12 -2.76
C LEU A 181 -12.49 8.94 -3.37
N TRP A 182 -11.83 9.80 -2.60
CA TRP A 182 -10.72 10.63 -3.07
C TRP A 182 -9.44 9.82 -3.17
N ARG A 183 -9.27 8.81 -2.31
CA ARG A 183 -8.20 7.82 -2.46
C ARG A 183 -8.42 6.99 -3.72
N SER A 184 -9.64 6.61 -4.08
CA SER A 184 -9.91 5.96 -5.38
C SER A 184 -9.47 6.86 -6.52
N LEU A 185 -9.92 8.11 -6.51
CA LEU A 185 -9.62 9.07 -7.55
C LEU A 185 -8.12 9.30 -7.74
N ALA A 186 -7.36 9.44 -6.65
CA ALA A 186 -5.90 9.55 -6.73
C ALA A 186 -5.27 8.34 -7.44
N GLY A 187 -5.77 7.13 -7.16
CA GLY A 187 -5.38 5.90 -7.85
C GLY A 187 -5.64 5.96 -9.36
N PHE A 188 -6.86 6.33 -9.77
CA PHE A 188 -7.20 6.48 -11.19
C PHE A 188 -6.40 7.59 -11.89
N ALA A 189 -6.23 8.74 -11.23
CA ALA A 189 -5.47 9.87 -11.77
C ALA A 189 -3.97 9.57 -11.88
N SER A 190 -3.42 8.67 -11.06
CA SER A 190 -2.03 8.23 -11.16
C SER A 190 -1.80 7.10 -12.18
N HIS A 191 -2.86 6.47 -12.68
CA HIS A 191 -2.81 5.35 -13.64
C HIS A 191 -3.63 5.64 -14.90
N VAL A 192 -3.56 6.88 -15.41
CA VAL A 192 -4.12 7.22 -16.72
C VAL A 192 -3.33 6.55 -17.84
N SER A 193 -3.93 6.41 -19.03
CA SER A 193 -3.36 5.65 -20.15
C SER A 193 -2.04 6.21 -20.69
N ASP A 194 -1.85 7.54 -20.66
CA ASP A 194 -0.54 8.15 -20.91
C ASP A 194 0.19 8.39 -19.58
N GLU A 195 1.10 7.48 -19.21
CA GLU A 195 1.88 7.55 -17.97
C GLU A 195 2.64 8.88 -17.80
N LYS A 196 2.97 9.58 -18.90
CA LYS A 196 3.66 10.88 -18.85
C LYS A 196 2.74 12.01 -18.39
N GLN A 197 1.43 11.79 -18.44
CA GLN A 197 0.40 12.77 -18.05
C GLN A 197 -0.24 12.44 -16.71
N ARG A 198 0.17 11.37 -16.03
CA ARG A 198 -0.39 10.99 -14.72
C ARG A 198 -0.28 12.12 -13.70
N CYS A 199 -1.07 12.03 -12.63
CA CYS A 199 -1.26 13.12 -11.68
C CYS A 199 0.02 13.50 -10.90
N TYR A 200 0.83 12.52 -10.50
CA TYR A 200 2.01 12.74 -9.66
C TYR A 200 3.03 11.62 -9.80
N ALA A 201 4.26 11.90 -9.36
CA ALA A 201 5.30 10.90 -9.20
C ALA A 201 5.46 10.50 -7.73
N LYS A 202 5.82 9.24 -7.49
CA LYS A 202 6.14 8.71 -6.17
C LYS A 202 7.66 8.76 -5.95
N LYS A 203 8.08 8.84 -4.69
CA LYS A 203 9.48 8.64 -4.28
C LYS A 203 9.56 7.65 -3.13
N CYS A 204 10.66 6.92 -3.02
CA CYS A 204 10.79 5.82 -2.04
C CYS A 204 10.68 6.23 -0.57
N GLN A 205 10.90 7.50 -0.26
CA GLN A 205 10.89 8.04 1.11
C GLN A 205 9.61 8.83 1.41
N GLU A 206 8.66 8.85 0.47
CA GLU A 206 7.37 9.53 0.60
C GLU A 206 6.28 8.49 0.85
N TYR A 207 5.67 8.51 2.04
CA TYR A 207 4.66 7.53 2.43
C TYR A 207 3.24 8.08 2.19
N PHE A 208 2.31 7.20 1.82
CA PHE A 208 0.89 7.51 1.65
C PHE A 208 0.61 8.61 0.61
N VAL A 209 1.44 8.73 -0.43
CA VAL A 209 1.32 9.77 -1.47
C VAL A 209 -0.08 9.80 -2.09
N ASP A 210 -0.66 8.63 -2.38
CA ASP A 210 -2.01 8.54 -2.95
C ASP A 210 -3.09 9.15 -2.02
N PHE A 211 -2.92 9.04 -0.70
CA PHE A 211 -3.81 9.71 0.27
C PHE A 211 -3.56 11.22 0.36
N GLN A 212 -2.31 11.67 0.17
CA GLN A 212 -1.98 13.10 0.11
C GLN A 212 -2.66 13.75 -1.11
N TRP A 213 -2.64 13.06 -2.25
CA TRP A 213 -3.30 13.52 -3.46
C TRP A 213 -4.83 13.42 -3.37
N GLY A 214 -5.36 12.39 -2.72
CA GLY A 214 -6.79 12.35 -2.37
C GLY A 214 -7.21 13.58 -1.55
N PHE A 215 -6.42 13.97 -0.55
CA PHE A 215 -6.66 15.21 0.20
C PHE A 215 -6.57 16.45 -0.67
N ALA A 216 -5.53 16.58 -1.50
CA ALA A 216 -5.33 17.74 -2.35
C ALA A 216 -6.48 17.95 -3.33
N ILE A 217 -6.95 16.86 -3.96
CA ILE A 217 -8.07 16.91 -4.91
C ILE A 217 -9.37 17.25 -4.18
N ASN A 218 -9.63 16.66 -3.01
CA ASN A 218 -10.78 17.04 -2.20
C ASN A 218 -10.75 18.54 -1.87
N LYS A 219 -9.66 19.00 -1.25
CA LYS A 219 -9.51 20.39 -0.81
C LYS A 219 -9.64 21.38 -1.97
N ALA A 220 -9.07 21.09 -3.12
CA ALA A 220 -9.21 21.93 -4.31
C ALA A 220 -10.64 21.90 -4.89
N THR A 221 -11.38 20.82 -4.69
CA THR A 221 -12.73 20.67 -5.26
C THR A 221 -13.79 21.28 -4.35
N GLU A 222 -13.74 21.02 -3.05
CA GLU A 222 -14.81 21.40 -2.11
C GLU A 222 -14.51 22.69 -1.34
N ASP A 223 -13.25 22.99 -1.04
CA ASP A 223 -12.90 24.09 -0.12
C ASP A 223 -12.23 25.29 -0.82
N ILE A 224 -11.26 25.02 -1.70
CA ILE A 224 -10.43 26.05 -2.35
C ILE A 224 -10.45 25.85 -3.87
N PRO A 225 -11.58 26.15 -4.56
CA PRO A 225 -11.70 26.02 -6.02
C PRO A 225 -10.64 26.78 -6.81
N SER A 226 -10.07 27.84 -6.24
CA SER A 226 -8.99 28.62 -6.87
C SER A 226 -7.68 27.84 -7.03
N LEU A 227 -7.54 26.62 -6.52
CA LEU A 227 -6.40 25.76 -6.83
C LEU A 227 -6.46 25.18 -8.25
N TRP A 228 -7.66 25.09 -8.81
CA TRP A 228 -7.85 24.68 -10.21
C TRP A 228 -7.35 25.76 -11.18
N PRO A 229 -6.83 25.36 -12.36
CA PRO A 229 -6.49 26.31 -13.41
C PRO A 229 -7.70 27.10 -13.94
N SER A 230 -8.89 26.48 -13.91
CA SER A 230 -10.14 27.08 -14.36
C SER A 230 -11.33 26.66 -13.48
N MET A 231 -12.16 27.64 -13.12
CA MET A 231 -13.42 27.39 -12.38
C MET A 231 -14.40 26.52 -13.19
N ALA A 232 -14.41 26.61 -14.52
CA ALA A 232 -15.26 25.78 -15.36
C ALA A 232 -14.83 24.31 -15.34
N GLN A 233 -13.51 24.05 -15.31
CA GLN A 233 -12.96 22.70 -15.16
C GLN A 233 -13.32 22.12 -13.79
N GLN A 234 -13.16 22.91 -12.72
CA GLN A 234 -13.55 22.50 -11.37
C GLN A 234 -15.04 22.15 -11.29
N ALA A 235 -15.92 23.00 -11.82
CA ALA A 235 -17.36 22.76 -11.79
C ALA A 235 -17.76 21.50 -12.56
N THR A 236 -17.15 21.28 -13.74
CA THR A 236 -17.37 20.07 -14.55
C THR A 236 -16.94 18.81 -13.81
N PHE A 237 -15.74 18.83 -13.23
CA PHE A 237 -15.20 17.71 -12.45
C PHE A 237 -16.09 17.42 -11.25
N ARG A 238 -16.41 18.44 -10.43
CA ARG A 238 -17.23 18.32 -9.22
C ARG A 238 -18.62 17.76 -9.54
N SER A 239 -19.27 18.27 -10.58
CA SER A 239 -20.59 17.79 -11.01
C SER A 239 -20.57 16.32 -11.40
N LYS A 240 -19.53 15.85 -12.12
CA LYS A 240 -19.39 14.44 -12.50
C LYS A 240 -19.11 13.57 -11.29
N LEU A 241 -18.26 14.02 -10.37
CA LEU A 241 -17.94 13.30 -9.14
C LEU A 241 -19.18 13.10 -8.27
N HIS A 242 -19.96 14.17 -8.04
CA HIS A 242 -21.16 14.13 -7.20
C HIS A 242 -22.30 13.31 -7.80
N ALA A 243 -22.25 13.01 -9.11
CA ALA A 243 -23.21 12.15 -9.77
C ALA A 243 -22.93 10.65 -9.59
N LEU A 244 -21.74 10.28 -9.09
CA LEU A 244 -21.41 8.87 -8.88
C LEU A 244 -22.13 8.29 -7.66
N PRO A 245 -22.55 7.00 -7.71
CA PRO A 245 -23.07 6.31 -6.54
C PRO A 245 -22.04 6.25 -5.41
N TYR A 246 -22.50 6.48 -4.17
CA TYR A 246 -21.68 6.36 -2.96
C TYR A 246 -22.47 5.63 -1.85
N PRO A 247 -21.84 4.72 -1.07
CA PRO A 247 -20.48 4.21 -1.26
C PRO A 247 -20.38 3.29 -2.48
N SER A 248 -19.18 3.13 -3.05
CA SER A 248 -18.91 2.27 -4.21
C SER A 248 -18.82 0.78 -3.81
N LEU A 249 -19.82 0.28 -3.07
CA LEU A 249 -19.81 -1.08 -2.50
C LEU A 249 -20.11 -2.19 -3.52
N LYS A 250 -21.01 -1.95 -4.47
CA LYS A 250 -21.46 -2.92 -5.48
C LYS A 250 -21.65 -2.22 -6.82
N GLU A 251 -21.30 -2.89 -7.91
CA GLU A 251 -21.47 -2.41 -9.30
C GLU A 251 -20.86 -1.03 -9.53
N VAL A 252 -19.54 -0.96 -9.49
CA VAL A 252 -18.78 0.29 -9.71
C VAL A 252 -18.63 0.54 -11.21
N ASP A 253 -19.04 1.72 -11.68
CA ASP A 253 -18.74 2.18 -13.05
C ASP A 253 -17.26 2.61 -13.15
N LEU A 254 -16.37 1.63 -13.34
CA LEU A 254 -14.92 1.86 -13.44
C LEU A 254 -14.55 2.80 -14.59
N LYS A 255 -15.34 2.83 -15.66
CA LYS A 255 -15.10 3.75 -16.78
C LYS A 255 -15.34 5.19 -16.34
N ALA A 256 -16.41 5.47 -15.60
CA ALA A 256 -16.65 6.81 -15.07
C ALA A 256 -15.55 7.26 -14.10
N TRP A 257 -15.00 6.33 -13.30
CA TRP A 257 -13.85 6.62 -12.43
C TRP A 257 -12.56 6.91 -13.21
N GLN A 258 -12.28 6.16 -14.29
CA GLN A 258 -11.17 6.44 -15.20
C GLN A 258 -11.31 7.81 -15.86
N GLU A 259 -12.52 8.17 -16.33
CA GLU A 259 -12.82 9.50 -16.88
C GLU A 259 -12.59 10.61 -15.84
N LEU A 260 -13.00 10.41 -14.59
CA LEU A 260 -12.72 11.36 -13.50
C LEU A 260 -11.23 11.50 -13.22
N GLY A 261 -10.47 10.41 -13.26
CA GLY A 261 -9.01 10.44 -13.13
C GLY A 261 -8.36 11.33 -14.20
N GLN A 262 -8.84 11.25 -15.45
CA GLN A 262 -8.39 12.12 -16.54
C GLN A 262 -8.82 13.58 -16.34
N LEU A 263 -10.04 13.82 -15.89
CA LEU A 263 -10.57 15.17 -15.62
C LEU A 263 -9.84 15.88 -14.47
N ALA A 264 -9.22 15.14 -13.56
CA ALA A 264 -8.42 15.69 -12.46
C ALA A 264 -7.03 16.18 -12.92
N LEU A 265 -6.51 15.73 -14.07
CA LEU A 265 -5.13 16.04 -14.50
C LEU A 265 -4.80 17.54 -14.59
N PRO A 266 -5.69 18.43 -15.11
CA PRO A 266 -5.41 19.87 -15.11
C PRO A 266 -5.15 20.43 -13.70
N LEU A 267 -5.88 19.95 -12.70
CA LEU A 267 -5.60 20.29 -11.30
C LEU A 267 -4.24 19.73 -10.88
N CYS A 268 -3.96 18.45 -11.18
CA CYS A 268 -2.71 17.79 -10.77
C CYS A 268 -1.45 18.52 -11.26
N HIS A 269 -1.49 19.07 -12.47
CA HIS A 269 -0.36 19.79 -13.08
C HIS A 269 -0.34 21.28 -12.73
N SER A 270 -1.29 21.77 -11.93
CA SER A 270 -1.33 23.14 -11.45
C SER A 270 -0.16 23.40 -10.51
N GLN A 271 0.65 24.42 -10.79
CA GLN A 271 1.73 24.88 -9.89
C GLN A 271 1.19 25.31 -8.51
N ARG A 272 -0.10 25.63 -8.42
CA ARG A 272 -0.77 26.01 -7.15
C ARG A 272 -0.76 24.88 -6.11
N LEU A 273 -0.51 23.63 -6.51
CA LEU A 273 -0.43 22.48 -5.61
C LEU A 273 0.98 22.18 -5.08
N GLN A 274 2.05 22.72 -5.68
CA GLN A 274 3.45 22.34 -5.41
C GLN A 274 3.86 22.46 -3.93
N SER A 275 3.16 23.25 -3.13
CA SER A 275 3.43 23.43 -1.70
C SER A 275 2.15 23.46 -0.87
N LEU A 276 1.10 22.76 -1.31
CA LEU A 276 -0.14 22.66 -0.56
C LEU A 276 0.14 22.05 0.83
N PRO A 277 -0.17 22.74 1.94
CA PRO A 277 0.04 22.20 3.28
C PRO A 277 -0.91 21.04 3.54
N LEU A 278 -0.37 19.98 4.16
CA LEU A 278 -1.10 18.81 4.60
C LEU A 278 -1.48 18.95 6.09
N PRO A 279 -2.63 18.41 6.52
CA PRO A 279 -3.02 18.43 7.92
C PRO A 279 -2.15 17.46 8.75
N PRO A 280 -2.20 17.53 10.09
CA PRO A 280 -1.53 16.57 10.96
C PRO A 280 -1.92 15.11 10.65
N GLY A 281 -0.96 14.20 10.85
CA GLY A 281 -1.12 12.76 10.62
C GLY A 281 -0.76 12.28 9.22
N TYR A 282 -0.32 13.18 8.33
CA TYR A 282 0.40 12.82 7.11
C TYR A 282 1.91 12.70 7.37
N SER A 283 2.59 11.89 6.56
CA SER A 283 4.05 11.66 6.65
C SER A 283 4.90 12.87 6.28
N SER A 284 4.30 13.89 5.64
CA SER A 284 4.91 15.15 5.25
C SER A 284 4.03 16.33 5.62
N ARG A 285 4.64 17.52 5.76
CA ARG A 285 3.93 18.78 6.04
C ARG A 285 3.35 19.43 4.79
N ILE A 286 3.85 19.08 3.60
CA ILE A 286 3.39 19.60 2.32
C ILE A 286 3.15 18.45 1.34
N LEU A 287 2.27 18.67 0.36
CA LEU A 287 1.97 17.72 -0.70
C LEU A 287 3.25 17.28 -1.41
N GLN A 288 3.47 15.97 -1.48
CA GLN A 288 4.61 15.38 -2.17
C GLN A 288 4.26 14.92 -3.59
N GLY A 289 5.27 14.64 -4.40
CA GLY A 289 5.09 14.04 -5.73
C GLY A 289 4.66 14.97 -6.86
N TRP A 290 4.46 16.27 -6.61
CA TRP A 290 4.17 17.24 -7.66
C TRP A 290 5.32 17.30 -8.68
N SER A 291 4.98 17.32 -9.96
CA SER A 291 5.91 17.46 -11.08
C SER A 291 5.25 18.20 -12.24
N ALA A 292 6.07 18.90 -13.03
CA ALA A 292 5.66 19.31 -14.37
C ALA A 292 5.46 18.08 -15.28
N THR A 293 4.74 18.26 -16.38
CA THR A 293 4.63 17.26 -17.45
C THR A 293 5.79 17.38 -18.44
N PRO A 294 6.36 16.27 -18.94
CA PRO A 294 5.99 14.88 -18.62
C PRO A 294 6.38 14.49 -17.19
N VAL A 295 5.50 13.76 -16.50
CA VAL A 295 5.74 13.27 -15.15
C VAL A 295 6.80 12.15 -15.20
N PRO A 296 7.85 12.21 -14.36
CA PRO A 296 8.92 11.22 -14.38
C PRO A 296 8.38 9.85 -13.95
N LYS A 297 9.05 8.77 -14.35
CA LYS A 297 8.67 7.41 -13.92
C LYS A 297 8.90 7.22 -12.42
N ASP A 298 8.04 6.44 -11.77
CA ASP A 298 8.24 6.04 -10.38
C ASP A 298 9.54 5.22 -10.23
N PRO A 299 10.35 5.48 -9.19
CA PRO A 299 11.49 4.65 -8.89
C PRO A 299 11.05 3.26 -8.42
N SER A 300 11.91 2.27 -8.60
CA SER A 300 11.75 0.99 -7.90
C SER A 300 12.21 1.16 -6.46
N CYS A 301 11.34 0.84 -5.51
CA CYS A 301 11.58 1.02 -4.08
C CYS A 301 11.48 -0.31 -3.35
N ASP A 302 12.43 -0.58 -2.45
CA ASP A 302 12.30 -1.70 -1.51
C ASP A 302 11.57 -1.25 -0.24
N TYR A 303 10.96 -2.21 0.45
CA TYR A 303 10.26 -1.90 1.69
C TYR A 303 11.25 -1.58 2.81
N SER A 304 11.13 -0.39 3.38
CA SER A 304 12.08 0.08 4.41
C SER A 304 11.84 -0.60 5.75
N SER A 305 12.90 -1.18 6.31
CA SER A 305 12.89 -1.75 7.67
C SER A 305 12.75 -0.67 8.75
N CYS A 306 12.40 -1.08 9.97
CA CYS A 306 12.26 -0.12 11.07
C CYS A 306 13.53 0.66 11.36
N ARG A 307 14.69 0.01 11.28
CA ARG A 307 15.99 0.68 11.42
C ARG A 307 16.20 1.75 10.34
N ALA A 308 15.85 1.43 9.09
CA ALA A 308 15.98 2.38 7.99
C ALA A 308 15.03 3.58 8.16
N ARG A 309 13.77 3.33 8.57
CA ARG A 309 12.78 4.38 8.81
C ARG A 309 13.13 5.24 10.03
N GLN A 310 13.64 4.64 11.10
CA GLN A 310 14.12 5.36 12.28
C GLN A 310 15.27 6.30 11.90
N LYS A 311 16.28 5.79 11.19
CA LYS A 311 17.39 6.61 10.71
C LYS A 311 16.90 7.79 9.86
N ALA A 312 15.98 7.55 8.93
CA ALA A 312 15.42 8.62 8.10
C ALA A 312 14.59 9.64 8.91
N LYS A 313 13.95 9.22 10.01
CA LYS A 313 13.27 10.12 10.94
C LYS A 313 14.29 11.00 11.67
N ASP A 314 15.31 10.38 12.28
CA ASP A 314 16.34 11.08 13.03
C ASP A 314 17.07 12.12 12.16
N GLU A 315 17.38 11.78 10.90
CA GLU A 315 17.99 12.70 9.93
C GLU A 315 17.09 13.90 9.58
N ARG A 316 15.77 13.71 9.51
CA ARG A 316 14.83 14.81 9.26
C ARG A 316 14.71 15.73 10.47
N ASP A 317 14.64 15.15 11.67
CA ASP A 317 14.48 15.91 12.91
C ASP A 317 15.70 16.81 13.18
N LEU A 318 16.90 16.39 12.75
CA LEU A 318 18.13 17.20 12.83
C LEU A 318 18.15 18.44 11.91
N VAL A 319 17.36 18.46 10.84
CA VAL A 319 17.32 19.58 9.87
C VAL A 319 16.35 20.69 10.32
N VAL A 320 15.52 20.42 11.32
CA VAL A 320 14.44 21.32 11.79
C VAL A 320 14.83 22.09 13.07
N VAL A 321 16.06 21.91 13.58
CA VAL A 321 16.62 22.64 14.73
C VAL A 321 17.50 23.80 14.26
#